data_AF-A0A959FJD1-F1
#
_entry.id   AF-A0A959FJD1-F1
#
_cell.length_a   1.000
_cell.length_b   1.000
_cell.length_c   1.000
_cell.angle_alpha   90.00
_cell.angle_beta   90.00
_cell.angle_gamma   90.00
#
_symmetry.space_group_name_H-M   'P 1'
#
loop_
_entity.id
_entity.type
_entity.pdbx_description
1 polymer ?
#
loop_
_entity_poly.entity_id
_entity_poly.type
_entity_poly.pdbx_seq_one_letter_code
_entity_poly.pdbx_strand_id
1 'polypeptide(L)'
;VFNYASTNLFVLSYALQHYVAMREGPDVRYWDLVHENVLVPLGADDFTLLHTVEADGSAGLPLLAYGAWPTLDHAAKIALLFAQEGNYQGRQLLHREKCREALGRTDWPGYPTGNDYRGAHYRHAFWATDVKARGCRTEVTYMLGYGGNYVWFFPSGLIAIRFMDEYVLEFKELARGMEGVRSSCR
;
A
#
# COMPACT_ATOMS: atom_id res chain seq x y z
N VAL A 1 13.14 13.52 12.50
CA VAL A 1 11.98 14.10 11.79
C VAL A 1 11.72 13.25 10.57
N PHE A 2 10.51 12.71 10.41
CA PHE A 2 10.12 11.99 9.20
C PHE A 2 9.73 13.00 8.12
N ASN A 3 10.21 12.81 6.90
CA ASN A 3 9.83 13.62 5.76
C ASN A 3 9.45 12.72 4.60
N TYR A 4 8.19 12.81 4.18
CA TYR A 4 7.70 12.07 3.04
C TYR A 4 8.19 12.72 1.75
N ALA A 5 8.89 11.96 0.91
CA ALA A 5 9.39 12.43 -0.37
C ALA A 5 9.16 11.38 -1.46
N SER A 6 8.32 11.71 -2.45
CA SER A 6 8.03 10.85 -3.60
C SER A 6 9.28 10.48 -4.39
N THR A 7 10.29 11.34 -4.41
CA THR A 7 11.59 11.08 -5.05
C THR A 7 12.31 9.87 -4.47
N ASN A 8 12.14 9.58 -3.17
CA ASN A 8 12.76 8.42 -2.54
C ASN A 8 12.19 7.09 -3.09
N LEU A 9 10.94 7.10 -3.56
CA LEU A 9 10.31 5.92 -4.16
C LEU A 9 10.80 5.67 -5.60
N PHE A 10 11.23 6.71 -6.32
CA PHE A 10 11.97 6.52 -7.58
C PHE A 10 13.35 5.90 -7.33
N VAL A 11 14.09 6.42 -6.34
CA VAL A 11 15.39 5.84 -5.94
C VAL A 11 15.22 4.39 -5.50
N LEU A 12 14.14 4.06 -4.78
CA LEU A 12 13.80 2.69 -4.41
C LEU A 12 13.56 1.81 -5.65
N SER A 13 12.80 2.27 -6.63
CA SER A 13 12.57 1.53 -7.88
C SER A 13 13.88 1.20 -8.60
N TYR A 14 14.75 2.20 -8.74
CA TYR A 14 16.08 2.02 -9.33
C TYR A 14 16.92 1.01 -8.55
N ALA A 15 16.95 1.12 -7.21
CA ALA A 15 17.68 0.20 -6.35
C ALA A 15 17.15 -1.25 -6.44
N LEU A 16 15.84 -1.44 -6.54
CA LEU A 16 15.22 -2.75 -6.73
C LEU A 16 15.62 -3.35 -8.09
N GLN A 17 15.58 -2.56 -9.16
CA GLN A 17 16.03 -3.05 -10.47
C GLN A 17 17.50 -3.45 -10.45
N HIS A 18 18.37 -2.63 -9.87
CA HIS A 18 19.80 -2.96 -9.73
C HIS A 18 20.02 -4.23 -8.92
N TYR A 19 19.29 -4.38 -7.80
CA TYR A 19 19.37 -5.58 -6.99
C TYR A 19 18.96 -6.83 -7.76
N VAL A 20 17.84 -6.78 -8.50
CA VAL A 20 17.39 -7.91 -9.33
C VAL A 20 18.39 -8.21 -10.43
N ALA A 21 18.91 -7.19 -11.12
CA ALA A 21 19.92 -7.38 -12.16
C ALA A 21 21.18 -8.10 -11.64
N MET A 22 21.61 -7.78 -10.41
CA MET A 22 22.73 -8.45 -9.75
C MET A 22 22.45 -9.90 -9.33
N ARG A 23 21.18 -10.26 -9.11
CA ARG A 23 20.78 -11.57 -8.56
C ARG A 23 20.29 -12.54 -9.63
N GLU A 24 19.49 -12.04 -10.57
CA GLU A 24 18.77 -12.81 -11.57
C GLU A 24 19.31 -12.60 -12.99
N GLY A 25 20.15 -11.56 -13.19
CA GLY A 25 20.78 -11.24 -14.46
C GLY A 25 20.30 -9.90 -15.06
N PRO A 26 21.09 -9.27 -15.93
CA PRO A 26 20.86 -7.90 -16.40
C PRO A 26 19.57 -7.73 -17.21
N ASP A 27 19.07 -8.80 -17.83
CA ASP A 27 17.87 -8.77 -18.67
C ASP A 27 16.58 -9.01 -17.87
N VAL A 28 16.68 -9.33 -16.57
CA VAL A 28 15.50 -9.58 -15.71
C VAL A 28 15.03 -8.28 -15.08
N ARG A 29 13.74 -7.97 -15.26
CA ARG A 29 13.16 -6.76 -14.66
C ARG A 29 12.38 -7.09 -13.41
N TYR A 30 12.58 -6.29 -12.37
CA TYR A 30 11.93 -6.58 -11.09
C TYR A 30 10.40 -6.45 -11.18
N TRP A 31 9.90 -5.58 -12.06
CA TRP A 31 8.46 -5.41 -12.26
C TRP A 31 7.84 -6.66 -12.88
N ASP A 32 8.54 -7.32 -13.80
CA ASP A 32 8.07 -8.57 -14.41
C ASP A 32 7.97 -9.66 -13.34
N LEU A 33 8.92 -9.72 -12.40
CA LEU A 33 8.83 -10.62 -11.24
C LEU A 33 7.58 -10.33 -10.39
N VAL A 34 7.26 -9.06 -10.12
CA VAL A 34 6.04 -8.68 -9.39
C VAL A 34 4.79 -9.08 -10.18
N HIS A 35 4.78 -8.82 -11.47
CA HIS A 35 3.67 -9.15 -12.35
C HIS A 35 3.41 -10.66 -12.38
N GLU A 36 4.43 -11.45 -12.71
CA GLU A 36 4.32 -12.90 -12.87
C GLU A 36 4.07 -13.64 -11.54
N ASN A 37 4.69 -13.19 -10.45
CA ASN A 37 4.66 -13.92 -9.18
C ASN A 37 3.61 -13.42 -8.19
N VAL A 38 3.05 -12.23 -8.41
CA VAL A 38 2.03 -11.65 -7.53
C VAL A 38 0.76 -11.30 -8.29
N LEU A 39 0.83 -10.46 -9.32
CA LEU A 39 -0.36 -9.92 -9.99
C LEU A 39 -1.11 -10.97 -10.80
N VAL A 40 -0.40 -11.76 -11.61
CA VAL A 40 -1.00 -12.85 -12.41
C VAL A 40 -1.67 -13.90 -11.50
N PRO A 41 -1.01 -14.46 -10.46
CA PRO A 41 -1.66 -15.39 -9.53
C PRO A 41 -2.87 -14.80 -8.80
N LEU A 42 -2.85 -13.49 -8.54
CA LEU A 42 -3.94 -12.78 -7.87
C LEU A 42 -5.12 -12.48 -8.83
N GLY A 43 -4.93 -12.64 -10.13
CA GLY A 43 -5.89 -12.28 -11.17
C GLY A 43 -6.02 -10.77 -11.36
N ALA A 44 -4.92 -10.03 -11.22
CA ALA A 44 -4.82 -8.58 -11.41
C ALA A 44 -3.72 -8.25 -12.44
N ASP A 45 -3.59 -9.07 -13.48
CA ASP A 45 -2.53 -9.04 -14.48
C ASP A 45 -2.54 -7.78 -15.37
N ASP A 46 -3.66 -7.09 -15.46
CA ASP A 46 -3.80 -5.80 -16.13
C ASP A 46 -3.51 -4.59 -15.21
N PHE A 47 -3.21 -4.82 -13.92
CA PHE A 47 -2.73 -3.75 -13.04
C PHE A 47 -1.36 -3.25 -13.49
N THR A 48 -1.24 -1.94 -13.67
CA THR A 48 -0.01 -1.32 -14.15
C THR A 48 0.30 -0.02 -13.43
N LEU A 49 1.55 0.41 -13.62
CA LEU A 49 2.11 1.64 -13.12
C LEU A 49 2.60 2.50 -14.29
N LEU A 50 2.69 3.81 -14.08
CA LEU A 50 3.47 4.68 -14.94
C LEU A 50 4.95 4.27 -14.87
N HIS A 51 5.61 4.21 -16.02
CA HIS A 51 7.03 3.91 -16.12
C HIS A 51 7.80 5.12 -16.65
N THR A 52 9.10 5.17 -16.35
CA THR A 52 10.01 6.12 -17.01
C THR A 52 10.09 5.88 -18.52
N VAL A 53 10.58 6.88 -19.24
CA VAL A 53 10.85 6.79 -20.68
C VAL A 53 12.36 6.80 -20.87
N GLU A 54 12.92 5.69 -21.34
CA GLU A 54 14.36 5.55 -21.54
C GLU A 54 14.77 6.01 -22.94
N ALA A 55 15.94 6.65 -23.06
CA ALA A 55 16.40 7.27 -24.30
C ALA A 55 16.69 6.27 -25.42
N ASP A 56 17.01 5.03 -25.07
CA ASP A 56 17.27 3.92 -25.98
C ASP A 56 16.00 3.13 -26.34
N GLY A 57 14.83 3.53 -25.83
CA GLY A 57 13.56 2.85 -26.03
C GLY A 57 13.43 1.55 -25.23
N SER A 58 14.36 1.26 -24.33
CA SER A 58 14.23 0.14 -23.39
C SER A 58 13.05 0.37 -22.43
N ALA A 59 12.61 -0.72 -21.82
CA ALA A 59 11.51 -0.63 -20.87
C ALA A 59 11.95 0.18 -19.64
N GLY A 60 11.16 1.18 -19.26
CA GLY A 60 11.46 2.05 -18.13
C GLY A 60 11.19 1.41 -16.77
N LEU A 61 11.63 2.07 -15.71
CA LEU A 61 11.39 1.70 -14.33
C LEU A 61 9.99 2.14 -13.90
N PRO A 62 9.24 1.31 -13.13
CA PRO A 62 7.94 1.74 -12.63
C PRO A 62 8.09 2.83 -11.57
N LEU A 63 7.29 3.88 -11.69
CA LEU A 63 7.22 4.96 -10.70
C LEU A 63 6.37 4.51 -9.51
N LEU A 64 7.04 4.26 -8.38
CA LEU A 64 6.39 3.71 -7.18
C LEU A 64 5.64 4.77 -6.34
N ALA A 65 5.80 6.06 -6.64
CA ALA A 65 5.18 7.14 -5.87
C ALA A 65 3.79 7.55 -6.34
N TYR A 66 3.50 7.38 -7.64
CA TYR A 66 2.27 7.82 -8.30
C TYR A 66 2.18 7.19 -9.70
N GLY A 67 1.01 7.33 -10.32
CA GLY A 67 0.78 6.80 -11.67
C GLY A 67 0.32 5.35 -11.69
N ALA A 68 -0.12 4.79 -10.55
CA ALA A 68 -0.88 3.55 -10.51
C ALA A 68 -2.32 3.77 -10.98
N TRP A 69 -2.85 2.87 -11.81
CA TRP A 69 -4.19 2.99 -12.40
C TRP A 69 -5.07 1.81 -11.95
N PRO A 70 -5.36 1.66 -10.64
CA PRO A 70 -6.13 0.53 -10.15
C PRO A 70 -7.61 0.63 -10.54
N THR A 71 -8.18 -0.50 -10.94
CA THR A 71 -9.63 -0.68 -10.83
C THR A 71 -10.03 -0.93 -9.36
N LEU A 72 -11.32 -0.86 -9.04
CA LEU A 72 -11.83 -1.26 -7.72
C LEU A 72 -11.51 -2.73 -7.42
N ASP A 73 -11.55 -3.58 -8.45
CA ASP A 73 -11.23 -5.00 -8.33
C ASP A 73 -9.74 -5.22 -8.00
N HIS A 74 -8.82 -4.52 -8.68
CA HIS A 74 -7.39 -4.53 -8.34
C HIS A 74 -7.16 -4.12 -6.89
N ALA A 75 -7.75 -2.99 -6.47
CA ALA A 75 -7.60 -2.48 -5.12
C ALA A 75 -8.14 -3.46 -4.07
N ALA A 76 -9.30 -4.08 -4.32
CA ALA A 76 -9.88 -5.08 -3.42
C ALA A 76 -9.00 -6.33 -3.30
N LYS A 77 -8.54 -6.87 -4.43
CA LYS A 77 -7.65 -8.05 -4.45
C LYS A 77 -6.32 -7.79 -3.74
N ILE A 78 -5.67 -6.66 -4.03
CA ILE A 78 -4.40 -6.28 -3.40
C ILE A 78 -4.61 -6.02 -1.90
N ALA A 79 -5.67 -5.32 -1.51
CA ALA A 79 -5.98 -5.09 -0.10
C ALA A 79 -6.24 -6.40 0.66
N LEU A 80 -7.01 -7.32 0.07
CA LEU A 80 -7.24 -8.64 0.65
C LEU A 80 -5.93 -9.43 0.80
N LEU A 81 -5.03 -9.36 -0.18
CA LEU A 81 -3.72 -9.99 -0.09
C LEU A 81 -2.93 -9.48 1.12
N PHE A 82 -2.87 -8.16 1.35
CA PHE A 82 -2.23 -7.60 2.55
C PHE A 82 -2.94 -8.02 3.84
N ALA A 83 -4.27 -7.95 3.87
CA ALA A 83 -5.06 -8.32 5.05
C ALA A 83 -4.89 -9.79 5.43
N GLN A 84 -4.66 -10.67 4.44
CA GLN A 84 -4.33 -12.09 4.57
C GLN A 84 -2.82 -12.35 4.70
N GLU A 85 -2.04 -11.33 5.06
CA GLU A 85 -0.61 -11.44 5.35
C GLU A 85 0.20 -11.98 4.16
N GLY A 86 -0.17 -11.60 2.93
CA GLY A 86 0.49 -12.02 1.71
C GLY A 86 0.10 -13.42 1.23
N ASN A 87 -0.85 -14.09 1.89
CA ASN A 87 -1.38 -15.38 1.44
C ASN A 87 -2.57 -15.17 0.50
N TYR A 88 -2.58 -15.91 -0.61
CA TYR A 88 -3.72 -16.00 -1.52
C TYR A 88 -3.98 -17.47 -1.82
N GLN A 89 -5.14 -17.97 -1.41
CA GLN A 89 -5.57 -19.36 -1.65
C GLN A 89 -4.53 -20.41 -1.21
N GLY A 90 -3.86 -20.18 -0.07
CA GLY A 90 -2.84 -21.08 0.45
C GLY A 90 -1.42 -20.82 -0.10
N ARG A 91 -1.27 -20.04 -1.18
CA ARG A 91 0.04 -19.63 -1.71
C ARG A 91 0.53 -18.35 -1.06
N GLN A 92 1.76 -18.35 -0.55
CA GLN A 92 2.40 -17.14 -0.01
C GLN A 92 3.00 -16.32 -1.16
N LEU A 93 2.35 -15.21 -1.54
CA LEU A 93 2.80 -14.33 -2.62
C LEU A 93 3.70 -13.18 -2.12
N LEU A 94 3.41 -12.65 -0.93
CA LEU A 94 4.23 -11.60 -0.29
C LEU A 94 4.83 -12.12 1.01
N HIS A 95 5.91 -11.51 1.50
CA HIS A 95 6.48 -11.91 2.79
C HIS A 95 5.51 -11.62 3.95
N ARG A 96 5.15 -12.66 4.73
CA ARG A 96 4.16 -12.59 5.82
C ARG A 96 4.45 -11.46 6.80
N GLU A 97 5.65 -11.45 7.39
CA GLU A 97 6.00 -10.46 8.40
C GLU A 97 6.03 -9.03 7.86
N LYS A 98 6.32 -8.82 6.57
CA LYS A 98 6.31 -7.47 5.97
C LYS A 98 4.89 -6.96 5.78
N CYS A 99 3.94 -7.84 5.45
CA CYS A 99 2.52 -7.50 5.46
C CYS A 99 2.02 -7.20 6.87
N ARG A 100 2.46 -7.96 7.88
CA ARG A 100 2.10 -7.72 9.29
C ARG A 100 2.68 -6.40 9.79
N GLU A 101 3.95 -6.10 9.51
CA GLU A 101 4.59 -4.82 9.81
C GLU A 101 3.86 -3.66 9.14
N ALA A 102 3.52 -3.78 7.84
CA ALA A 102 2.79 -2.75 7.11
C ALA A 102 1.45 -2.40 7.77
N LEU A 103 0.72 -3.42 8.25
CA LEU A 103 -0.59 -3.27 8.90
C LEU A 103 -0.53 -3.04 10.42
N GLY A 104 0.65 -2.79 11.00
CA GLY A 104 0.79 -2.54 12.44
C GLY A 104 0.46 -3.75 13.32
N ARG A 105 0.66 -4.97 12.81
CA ARG A 105 0.39 -6.25 13.51
C ARG A 105 1.65 -6.85 14.16
N THR A 106 2.66 -6.03 14.38
CA THR A 106 3.92 -6.38 15.04
C THR A 106 4.27 -5.32 16.08
N ASP A 107 5.30 -5.56 16.89
CA ASP A 107 5.73 -4.63 17.94
C ASP A 107 6.41 -3.37 17.39
N TRP A 108 6.75 -3.33 16.10
CA TRP A 108 7.34 -2.15 15.48
C TRP A 108 6.22 -1.16 15.06
N PRO A 109 6.12 0.02 15.70
CA PRO A 109 5.04 0.97 15.43
C PRO A 109 5.21 1.72 14.10
N GLY A 110 6.31 1.54 13.37
CA GLY A 110 6.64 2.35 12.20
C GLY A 110 7.45 3.60 12.54
N TYR A 111 7.67 4.45 11.52
CA TYR A 111 8.34 5.73 11.71
C TYR A 111 7.35 6.79 12.22
N PRO A 112 7.68 7.52 13.30
CA PRO A 112 6.81 8.60 13.79
C PRO A 112 6.84 9.77 12.81
N THR A 113 5.66 10.26 12.45
CA THR A 113 5.47 11.35 11.47
C THR A 113 5.39 12.73 12.13
N GLY A 114 5.34 12.78 13.47
CA GLY A 114 4.98 13.99 14.21
C GLY A 114 3.47 14.24 14.26
N ASN A 115 2.65 13.23 13.94
CA ASN A 115 1.19 13.33 13.90
C ASN A 115 0.71 14.43 12.93
N ASP A 116 1.28 14.44 11.72
CA ASP A 116 0.84 15.33 10.66
C ASP A 116 -0.56 14.94 10.16
N TYR A 117 -1.10 15.71 9.22
CA TYR A 117 -2.46 15.50 8.70
C TYR A 117 -2.66 14.13 8.00
N ARG A 118 -1.58 13.43 7.63
CA ARG A 118 -1.59 12.12 6.96
C ARG A 118 -1.49 10.97 7.95
N GLY A 119 -1.25 11.20 9.24
CA GLY A 119 -1.23 10.15 10.26
C GLY A 119 -0.11 10.32 11.27
N ALA A 120 -0.08 9.43 12.26
CA ALA A 120 0.88 9.39 13.35
C ALA A 120 2.11 8.52 13.05
N HIS A 121 1.94 7.48 12.23
CA HIS A 121 3.01 6.55 11.86
C HIS A 121 3.03 6.28 10.35
N TYR A 122 4.20 5.86 9.87
CA TYR A 122 4.41 5.41 8.49
C TYR A 122 5.14 4.06 8.45
N ARG A 123 4.61 3.08 7.71
CA ARG A 123 5.08 1.68 7.65
C ARG A 123 5.02 1.16 6.21
N HIS A 124 6.15 0.87 5.57
CA HIS A 124 6.19 0.21 4.25
C HIS A 124 5.19 0.76 3.21
N ALA A 125 5.10 2.08 3.09
CA ALA A 125 4.15 2.80 2.24
C ALA A 125 2.70 3.00 2.77
N PHE A 126 2.42 2.61 4.01
CA PHE A 126 1.14 2.79 4.69
C PHE A 126 1.23 3.87 5.76
N TRP A 127 0.20 4.70 5.84
CA TRP A 127 -0.04 5.61 6.95
C TRP A 127 -0.85 4.92 8.04
N ALA A 128 -0.70 5.37 9.28
CA ALA A 128 -1.56 4.92 10.37
C ALA A 128 -1.97 6.09 11.27
N THR A 129 -3.23 6.11 11.71
CA THR A 129 -3.73 7.12 12.64
C THR A 129 -4.77 6.55 13.58
N ASP A 130 -4.85 7.15 14.77
CA ASP A 130 -5.88 6.81 15.74
C ASP A 130 -7.23 7.44 15.36
N VAL A 131 -8.26 6.60 15.31
CA VAL A 131 -9.66 7.01 15.18
C VAL A 131 -10.36 6.72 16.50
N LYS A 132 -11.01 7.74 17.07
CA LYS A 132 -11.92 7.57 18.20
C LYS A 132 -13.28 7.14 17.66
N ALA A 133 -13.77 5.98 18.07
CA ALA A 133 -15.08 5.46 17.68
C ALA A 133 -15.67 4.66 18.85
N ARG A 134 -16.99 4.80 19.07
CA ARG A 134 -17.75 4.00 20.06
C ARG A 134 -17.09 3.89 21.44
N GLY A 135 -16.47 4.97 21.92
CA GLY A 135 -15.82 5.02 23.24
C GLY A 135 -14.43 4.40 23.32
N CYS A 136 -13.90 3.82 22.23
CA CYS A 136 -12.52 3.33 22.17
C CYS A 136 -11.68 4.15 21.18
N ARG A 137 -10.36 3.93 21.23
CA ARG A 137 -9.41 4.43 20.23
C ARG A 137 -8.87 3.23 19.47
N THR A 138 -8.95 3.27 18.15
CA THR A 138 -8.45 2.22 17.27
C THR A 138 -7.49 2.81 16.25
N GLU A 139 -6.37 2.15 15.99
CA GLU A 139 -5.44 2.57 14.96
C GLU A 139 -5.90 2.02 13.61
N VAL A 140 -6.19 2.91 12.66
CA VAL A 140 -6.53 2.56 11.29
C VAL A 140 -5.29 2.74 10.43
N THR A 141 -4.91 1.68 9.72
CA THR A 141 -3.82 1.71 8.73
C THR A 141 -4.41 1.93 7.34
N TYR A 142 -3.73 2.68 6.47
CA TYR A 142 -4.25 2.97 5.14
C TYR A 142 -3.19 3.37 4.13
N MET A 143 -3.52 3.17 2.85
CA MET A 143 -2.82 3.76 1.72
C MET A 143 -3.52 5.07 1.34
N LEU A 144 -2.74 6.10 1.00
CA LEU A 144 -3.24 7.42 0.63
C LEU A 144 -2.71 7.81 -0.75
N GLY A 145 -3.61 8.05 -1.70
CA GLY A 145 -3.31 8.63 -3.00
C GLY A 145 -3.72 10.09 -3.10
N TYR A 146 -2.95 10.86 -3.88
CA TYR A 146 -3.30 12.22 -4.28
C TYR A 146 -4.70 12.22 -4.96
N GLY A 147 -5.53 13.23 -4.71
CA GLY A 147 -6.94 13.27 -5.12
C GLY A 147 -7.96 12.83 -4.04
N GLY A 148 -7.49 12.23 -2.93
CA GLY A 148 -8.36 11.75 -1.84
C GLY A 148 -8.71 10.26 -1.96
N ASN A 149 -7.82 9.48 -2.57
CA ASN A 149 -7.93 8.05 -2.75
C ASN A 149 -7.45 7.31 -1.49
N TYR A 150 -8.22 6.35 -1.00
CA TYR A 150 -7.90 5.60 0.21
C TYR A 150 -8.20 4.12 0.08
N VAL A 151 -7.35 3.32 0.72
CA VAL A 151 -7.61 1.92 1.06
C VAL A 151 -7.33 1.80 2.56
N TRP A 152 -8.38 1.62 3.36
CA TRP A 152 -8.29 1.50 4.82
C TRP A 152 -8.35 0.05 5.27
N PHE A 153 -7.58 -0.25 6.31
CA PHE A 153 -7.50 -1.54 6.99
C PHE A 153 -7.83 -1.32 8.47
N PHE A 154 -8.98 -1.85 8.89
CA PHE A 154 -9.45 -1.74 10.26
C PHE A 154 -9.01 -2.96 11.09
N PRO A 155 -8.72 -2.81 12.39
CA PRO A 155 -8.38 -3.95 13.25
C PRO A 155 -9.49 -5.01 13.35
N SER A 156 -10.74 -4.64 13.07
CA SER A 156 -11.86 -5.60 12.94
C SER A 156 -11.73 -6.56 11.76
N GLY A 157 -10.80 -6.32 10.83
CA GLY A 157 -10.66 -7.04 9.56
C GLY A 157 -11.52 -6.47 8.43
N LEU A 158 -12.23 -5.37 8.67
CA LEU A 158 -12.91 -4.62 7.61
C LEU A 158 -11.87 -3.92 6.71
N ILE A 159 -12.14 -3.90 5.42
CA ILE A 159 -11.42 -3.09 4.43
C ILE A 159 -12.43 -2.13 3.81
N ALA A 160 -12.05 -0.86 3.67
CA ALA A 160 -12.84 0.13 2.96
C ALA A 160 -11.98 0.76 1.85
N ILE A 161 -12.59 1.01 0.69
CA ILE A 161 -11.91 1.57 -0.48
C ILE A 161 -12.70 2.80 -0.93
N ARG A 162 -12.00 3.87 -1.24
CA ARG A 162 -12.57 5.10 -1.80
C ARG A 162 -11.67 5.63 -2.89
N PHE A 163 -12.22 5.86 -4.07
CA PHE A 163 -11.57 6.62 -5.11
C PHE A 163 -12.31 7.95 -5.35
N MET A 164 -11.55 9.04 -5.43
CA MET A 164 -12.06 10.41 -5.61
C MET A 164 -11.02 11.25 -6.36
N ASP A 165 -11.49 12.36 -6.92
CA ASP A 165 -10.68 13.39 -7.57
C ASP A 165 -11.09 14.80 -7.09
N GLU A 166 -11.24 14.97 -5.78
CA GLU A 166 -11.74 16.22 -5.16
C GLU A 166 -10.84 16.76 -4.04
N TYR A 167 -9.69 16.12 -3.77
CA TYR A 167 -8.75 16.50 -2.70
C TYR A 167 -9.35 16.54 -1.28
N VAL A 168 -10.45 15.83 -1.05
CA VAL A 168 -11.07 15.72 0.28
C VAL A 168 -10.32 14.67 1.10
N LEU A 169 -9.38 15.14 1.92
CA LEU A 169 -8.52 14.30 2.76
C LEU A 169 -9.07 14.05 4.17
N GLU A 170 -10.15 14.72 4.57
CA GLU A 170 -10.82 14.39 5.83
C GLU A 170 -11.57 13.06 5.68
N PHE A 171 -11.31 12.13 6.59
CA PHE A 171 -11.86 10.77 6.53
C PHE A 171 -12.27 10.20 7.88
N LYS A 172 -12.04 10.91 8.99
CA LYS A 172 -12.27 10.37 10.34
C LYS A 172 -13.74 10.05 10.58
N GLU A 173 -14.67 10.85 10.07
CA GLU A 173 -16.11 10.55 10.19
C GLU A 173 -16.49 9.30 9.40
N LEU A 174 -15.93 9.11 8.20
CA LEU A 174 -16.15 7.89 7.41
C LEU A 174 -15.59 6.68 8.15
N ALA A 175 -14.36 6.77 8.68
CA ALA A 175 -13.76 5.71 9.48
C ALA A 175 -14.60 5.36 10.72
N ARG A 176 -15.16 6.36 11.42
CA ARG A 176 -16.12 6.13 12.52
C ARG A 176 -17.41 5.46 12.04
N GLY A 177 -17.91 5.82 10.86
CA GLY A 177 -19.05 5.16 10.25
C GLY A 177 -18.79 3.68 9.97
N MET A 178 -17.58 3.33 9.54
CA MET A 178 -17.16 1.94 9.29
C MET A 178 -17.09 1.10 10.57
N GLU A 179 -16.67 1.70 11.68
CA GLU A 179 -16.77 1.09 13.02
C GLU A 179 -18.23 0.79 13.40
N GLY A 180 -19.18 1.49 12.76
CA GLY A 180 -20.62 1.21 12.74
C GLY A 180 -20.98 -0.19 12.23
N VAL A 181 -20.37 -0.57 11.10
CA VAL A 181 -20.60 -1.81 10.35
C VAL A 181 -19.95 -3.00 11.04
N ARG A 182 -18.68 -2.85 11.45
CA ARG A 182 -17.95 -3.87 12.21
C ARG A 182 -16.98 -3.21 13.18
N SER A 183 -17.24 -3.39 14.48
CA SER A 183 -16.44 -2.78 15.55
C SER A 183 -15.03 -3.35 15.61
N SER A 184 -14.04 -2.48 15.66
CA SER A 184 -12.64 -2.74 16.01
C SER A 184 -12.41 -2.60 17.51
N CYS A 185 -13.32 -1.96 18.26
CA CYS A 185 -13.32 -1.99 19.72
C CYS A 185 -13.61 -3.42 20.20
N ARG A 186 -12.72 -3.96 21.05
CA ARG A 186 -12.87 -5.24 21.75
C ARG A 186 -12.82 -4.99 23.25
#